data_AF-A0A0B7JSN6-F1
#
_entry.id   AF-A0A0B7JSN6-F1
#
_cell.length_a   1.000
_cell.length_b   1.000
_cell.length_c   1.000
_cell.angle_alpha   90.00
_cell.angle_beta   90.00
_cell.angle_gamma   90.00
#
_symmetry.space_group_name_H-M   'P 1'
#
loop_
_entity.id
_entity.type
_entity.pdbx_description
1 polymer ?
#
loop_
_entity_poly.entity_id
_entity_poly.type
_entity_poly.pdbx_seq_one_letter_code
_entity_poly.pdbx_strand_id
1 'polypeptide(L)' 'MRLSGLQKEVLALYRRCLRESRKKPESTRAHFEQFARTEFTRNLALDKRDFAAIEFLIRKGRRQLETYASPGIKDIH' A
#
# COMPACT_ATOMS: atom_id res chain seq x y z
N MET A 1 0.57 -23.96 2.33
CA MET A 1 -0.19 -23.46 1.14
C MET A 1 0.61 -22.35 0.47
N ARG A 2 0.90 -22.45 -0.82
CA ARG A 2 1.71 -21.47 -1.58
C ARG A 2 0.84 -20.26 -1.95
N LEU A 3 1.32 -19.04 -1.69
CA LEU A 3 0.63 -17.82 -2.12
C LEU A 3 0.58 -17.72 -3.65
N SER A 4 -0.55 -17.27 -4.19
CA SER A 4 -0.69 -16.95 -5.62
C SER A 4 0.22 -15.78 -6.01
N GLY A 5 0.47 -15.61 -7.32
CA GLY A 5 1.23 -14.47 -7.83
C GLY A 5 0.63 -13.14 -7.36
N LEU A 6 -0.69 -13.01 -7.50
CA LEU A 6 -1.43 -11.81 -7.10
C LEU A 6 -1.34 -11.54 -5.59
N GLN A 7 -1.46 -12.57 -4.75
CA GLN A 7 -1.29 -12.42 -3.30
C GLN A 7 0.12 -11.95 -2.92
N LYS A 8 1.15 -12.44 -3.63
CA LYS A 8 2.53 -11.95 -3.45
C LYS A 8 2.66 -10.49 -3.87
N GLU A 9 1.98 -10.06 -4.93
CA GLU A 9 1.97 -8.66 -5.35
C GLU A 9 1.32 -7.74 -4.33
N VAL A 10 0.20 -8.13 -3.73
CA VAL A 10 -0.43 -7.39 -2.62
C VAL A 10 0.57 -7.18 -1.47
N LEU A 11 1.23 -8.26 -1.03
CA LEU A 11 2.22 -8.19 0.06
C LEU A 11 3.48 -7.41 -0.34
N ALA A 12 3.89 -7.47 -1.60
CA ALA A 12 5.00 -6.70 -2.12
C ALA A 12 4.68 -5.19 -2.12
N LEU A 13 3.48 -4.82 -2.55
CA LEU A 13 3.00 -3.45 -2.53
C LEU A 13 2.94 -2.89 -1.10
N TYR A 14 2.34 -3.62 -0.16
CA TYR A 14 2.27 -3.21 1.24
C TYR A 14 3.67 -2.97 1.84
N ARG A 15 4.60 -3.91 1.64
CA ARG A 15 5.99 -3.75 2.10
C ARG A 15 6.69 -2.56 1.44
N ARG A 16 6.39 -2.28 0.17
CA ARG A 16 6.94 -1.11 -0.54
C ARG A 16 6.43 0.18 0.08
N CYS A 17 5.13 0.27 0.40
CA CYS A 17 4.57 1.43 1.12
C CYS A 17 5.36 1.70 2.41
N LEU A 18 5.53 0.69 3.27
CA LEU A 18 6.28 0.84 4.53
C LEU A 18 7.75 1.22 4.32
N ARG A 19 8.39 0.77 3.24
CA ARG A 19 9.78 1.17 2.92
C ARG A 19 9.87 2.62 2.46
N GLU A 20 8.93 3.07 1.63
CA GLU A 20 8.89 4.46 1.20
C GLU A 20 8.54 5.41 2.37
N SER A 21 7.69 4.99 3.31
CA SER A 21 7.41 5.74 4.54
C SER A 21 8.69 6.02 5.35
N ARG A 22 9.68 5.11 5.35
CA ARG A 22 10.95 5.33 6.06
C ARG A 22 11.78 6.48 5.50
N LYS A 23 11.56 6.88 4.25
CA LYS A 23 12.22 8.04 3.63
C LYS A 23 11.59 9.36 4.03
N LYS A 24 10.43 9.34 4.69
CA LYS A 24 9.73 10.53 5.19
C LYS A 24 10.28 10.96 6.56
N PRO A 25 10.09 12.24 6.94
CA PRO A 25 10.45 12.71 8.26
C PRO A 25 9.90 11.81 9.36
N GLU A 26 10.66 11.61 10.43
CA GLU A 26 10.27 10.72 11.52
C GLU A 26 8.95 11.16 12.19
N SER A 27 8.75 12.47 12.33
CA SER A 27 7.55 13.06 12.95
C SER A 27 6.25 12.77 12.19
N THR A 28 6.32 12.53 10.88
CA THR A 28 5.14 12.35 10.00
C THR A 28 5.05 10.93 9.43
N ARG A 29 6.11 10.11 9.57
CA ARG A 29 6.18 8.74 9.08
C ARG A 29 4.98 7.89 9.51
N ALA A 30 4.54 8.06 10.77
CA ALA A 30 3.43 7.31 11.33
C ALA A 30 2.13 7.48 10.51
N HIS A 31 1.86 8.66 9.96
CA HIS A 31 0.68 8.92 9.15
C HIS A 31 0.70 8.09 7.85
N PHE A 32 1.86 8.01 7.19
CA PHE A 32 2.03 7.17 5.99
C PHE A 32 1.83 5.68 6.29
N GLU A 33 2.40 5.19 7.39
CA GLU A 33 2.24 3.80 7.80
C GLU A 33 0.79 3.48 8.17
N GLN A 34 0.12 4.39 8.88
CA GLN A 34 -1.27 4.24 9.27
C GLN A 34 -2.20 4.29 8.05
N PHE A 35 -1.98 5.21 7.11
CA PHE A 35 -2.72 5.26 5.85
C PHE A 35 -2.61 3.93 5.09
N ALA A 36 -1.39 3.42 4.92
CA ALA A 36 -1.18 2.13 4.27
C ALA A 36 -1.89 0.99 5.02
N ARG A 37 -1.80 0.93 6.35
CA ARG A 37 -2.49 -0.09 7.15
C ARG A 37 -4.01 -0.02 6.98
N THR A 38 -4.58 1.17 7.07
CA THR A 38 -6.03 1.40 6.95
C THR A 38 -6.55 1.00 5.58
N GLU A 39 -5.88 1.41 4.50
CA GLU A 39 -6.31 1.07 3.14
C GLU A 39 -6.27 -0.44 2.86
N PHE A 40 -5.22 -1.13 3.32
CA PHE A 40 -5.16 -2.60 3.16
C PHE A 40 -6.16 -3.32 4.08
N THR A 41 -6.36 -2.83 5.30
CA THR A 41 -7.31 -3.41 6.28
C THR A 41 -8.75 -3.31 5.78
N ARG A 42 -9.13 -2.18 5.20
CA ARG A 42 -10.48 -1.95 4.62
C ARG A 42 -10.86 -3.01 3.57
N ASN A 43 -9.87 -3.58 2.89
CA ASN A 43 -10.06 -4.55 1.81
C ASN A 43 -9.81 -6.01 2.23
N LEU A 44 -9.62 -6.30 3.52
CA LEU A 44 -9.37 -7.68 3.98
C LEU A 44 -10.56 -8.63 3.77
N ALA A 45 -11.78 -8.09 3.75
CA ALA A 45 -13.00 -8.85 3.53
C ALA A 45 -13.26 -9.15 2.03
N LEU A 46 -12.44 -8.61 1.11
CA LEU A 46 -12.58 -8.86 -0.31
C LEU A 46 -12.34 -10.35 -0.61
N ASP A 47 -13.19 -10.93 -1.46
CA ASP A 47 -13.00 -12.31 -1.89
C ASP A 47 -11.65 -12.46 -2.61
N LYS A 48 -10.86 -13.45 -2.19
CA LYS A 48 -9.56 -13.79 -2.77
C LYS A 48 -9.66 -14.23 -4.24
N ARG A 49 -10.87 -14.57 -4.71
CA ARG A 49 -11.19 -14.93 -6.10
C ARG A 49 -11.65 -13.75 -6.95
N ASP A 50 -11.90 -12.58 -6.36
CA ASP A 50 -12.20 -11.36 -7.12
C ASP A 50 -10.91 -10.75 -7.69
N PHE A 51 -10.34 -11.44 -8.67
CA PHE A 51 -9.05 -11.07 -9.26
C PHE A 51 -9.10 -9.67 -9.89
N ALA A 52 -10.21 -9.31 -10.53
CA ALA A 52 -10.38 -8.02 -11.17
C ALA A 52 -10.34 -6.86 -10.15
N ALA A 53 -11.06 -6.98 -9.03
CA ALA A 53 -11.02 -5.97 -7.98
C ALA A 53 -9.62 -5.89 -7.33
N ILE A 54 -8.98 -7.02 -7.06
CA ILE A 54 -7.63 -7.04 -6.47
C ILE A 54 -6.61 -6.38 -7.40
N GLU A 55 -6.63 -6.69 -8.70
CA GLU A 55 -5.74 -6.07 -9.69
C GLU A 55 -5.98 -4.56 -9.82
N PHE A 56 -7.24 -4.14 -9.80
CA PHE A 56 -7.59 -2.72 -9.78
C PHE A 56 -7.00 -2.02 -8.55
N LEU A 57 -7.18 -2.60 -7.36
CA LEU A 57 -6.65 -2.04 -6.11
C LEU A 57 -5.11 -2.00 -6.10
N ILE A 58 -4.43 -3.02 -6.62
CA ILE A 58 -2.97 -3.02 -6.77
C ILE A 58 -2.52 -1.87 -7.68
N ARG A 59 -3.16 -1.70 -8.85
CA ARG A 59 -2.83 -0.60 -9.78
C ARG A 59 -3.07 0.76 -9.13
N LYS A 60 -4.21 0.93 -8.44
CA LYS A 60 -4.54 2.16 -7.70
C LYS A 60 -3.48 2.45 -6.63
N GLY A 61 -3.14 1.46 -5.80
CA GLY A 61 -2.16 1.61 -4.73
C GLY A 61 -0.75 1.90 -5.22
N ARG A 62 -0.33 1.34 -6.37
CA ARG A 62 0.95 1.68 -7.02
C ARG A 62 1.00 3.16 -7.42
N ARG A 63 -0.05 3.68 -8.05
CA ARG A 63 -0.15 5.10 -8.42
C ARG A 63 -0.11 6.01 -7.19
N GLN A 64 -0.87 5.68 -6.14
CA GLN A 64 -0.84 6.44 -4.89
C GLN A 64 0.56 6.43 -4.25
N LEU A 65 1.23 5.28 -4.24
CA LEU A 65 2.58 5.16 -3.72
C LEU A 65 3.58 6.00 -4.52
N GLU A 66 3.48 6.04 -5.85
CA GLU A 66 4.33 6.89 -6.70
C GLU A 66 4.17 8.37 -6.35
N THR A 67 2.93 8.82 -6.16
CA THR A 67 2.64 10.19 -5.71
C THR A 67 3.25 10.47 -4.34
N TYR A 68 2.92 9.65 -3.33
CA TYR A 68 3.36 9.87 -1.96
C TYR A 68 4.85 9.63 -1.75
N ALA A 69 5.52 8.86 -2.60
CA ALA A 69 6.97 8.69 -2.55
C ALA A 69 7.75 9.96 -2.97
N SER A 70 7.10 10.90 -3.66
CA SER A 70 7.72 12.17 -4.06
C SER A 70 8.38 12.89 -2.87
N PRO A 71 9.65 13.34 -2.99
CA PRO A 71 10.34 14.04 -1.91
C PRO A 71 9.64 15.32 -1.43
N GLY A 72 8.82 15.95 -2.29
CA GLY A 72 8.06 17.15 -1.96
C GLY A 72 6.90 16.89 -0.98
N ILE A 73 6.40 15.66 -0.91
CA ILE A 73 5.33 15.30 0.02
C ILE A 73 5.97 14.81 1.32
N LYS A 74 5.89 15.64 2.36
CA LYS A 74 6.49 15.38 3.67
C LYS A 74 5.51 14.84 4.70
N ASP A 75 4.21 15.04 4.49
CA ASP A 75 3.16 14.57 5.38
C ASP A 75 1.88 14.23 4.58
N ILE A 76 1.04 13.40 5.19
CA ILE A 76 -0.34 13.13 4.78
C ILE A 76 -1.23 13.18 6.03
N HIS A 77 -2.39 13.81 5.93
CA HIS A 77 -3.41 13.84 6.99
C HIS A 77 -4.48 12.77 6.74
#